data_AF-A0A3R6JZC3-F1
#
_entry.id   AF-A0A3R6JZC3-F1
#
_cell.length_a   1.000
_cell.length_b   1.000
_cell.length_c   1.000
_cell.angle_alpha   90.00
_cell.angle_beta   90.00
_cell.angle_gamma   90.00
#
_symmetry.space_group_name_H-M   'P 1'
#
loop_
_entity.id
_entity.type
_entity.pdbx_description
1 polymer ?
#
loop_
_entity_poly.entity_id
_entity_poly.type
_entity_poly.pdbx_seq_one_letter_code
_entity_poly.pdbx_strand_id
1 'polypeptide(L)'
;MKTLKLFFKRKVNKENVYDLAKRLAEPYFDEQQIPMIGATIVDGYLYAKGEDRGFPHRSDVIKIDLSKEKIIESYGARGCPVTIYIGQYE
;
A
#
# COMPACT_ATOMS: atom_id res chain seq x y z
N MET A 1 -14.30 -19.20 -13.70
CA MET A 1 -13.40 -18.16 -13.11
C MET A 1 -13.16 -18.35 -11.60
N LYS A 2 -12.93 -19.58 -11.09
CA LYS A 2 -12.62 -19.81 -9.65
C LYS A 2 -11.11 -19.95 -9.36
N THR A 3 -10.32 -20.21 -10.38
CA THR A 3 -8.91 -20.60 -10.24
C THR A 3 -7.99 -19.41 -9.93
N LEU A 4 -8.17 -18.26 -10.58
CA LEU A 4 -7.33 -17.07 -10.31
C LEU A 4 -7.47 -16.57 -8.87
N LYS A 5 -8.69 -16.52 -8.32
CA LYS A 5 -8.91 -16.13 -6.91
C LYS A 5 -8.17 -17.05 -5.94
N LEU A 6 -8.08 -18.34 -6.23
CA LEU A 6 -7.42 -19.32 -5.35
C LEU A 6 -5.89 -19.22 -5.41
N PHE A 7 -5.32 -18.96 -6.60
CA PHE A 7 -3.88 -18.69 -6.75
C PHE A 7 -3.47 -17.37 -6.09
N PHE A 8 -4.30 -16.33 -6.20
CA PHE A 8 -4.10 -15.06 -5.51
C PHE A 8 -4.10 -15.23 -3.98
N LYS A 9 -5.10 -15.95 -3.47
CA LYS A 9 -5.19 -16.27 -2.04
C LYS A 9 -4.01 -17.09 -1.53
N ARG A 10 -3.40 -17.93 -2.38
CA ARG A 10 -2.23 -18.75 -2.03
C ARG A 10 -0.90 -18.00 -2.05
N LYS A 11 -0.72 -16.99 -2.91
CA LYS A 11 0.53 -16.21 -2.98
C LYS A 11 0.64 -15.18 -1.85
N VAL A 12 -0.48 -14.54 -1.48
CA VAL A 12 -0.59 -13.68 -0.29
C VAL A 12 -0.44 -14.49 1.02
N ASN A 13 -0.65 -15.82 0.98
CA ASN A 13 -0.59 -16.69 2.17
C ASN A 13 0.83 -16.95 2.72
N LYS A 14 1.89 -16.35 2.17
CA LYS A 14 3.26 -16.47 2.70
C LYS A 14 3.97 -15.14 3.00
N GLU A 15 3.58 -14.04 2.36
CA GLU A 15 4.09 -12.70 2.67
C GLU A 15 3.06 -12.00 3.56
N ASN A 16 3.47 -11.53 4.75
CA ASN A 16 2.61 -10.65 5.54
C ASN A 16 2.49 -9.28 4.84
N VAL A 17 1.48 -8.48 5.19
CA VAL A 17 1.22 -7.19 4.52
C VAL A 17 2.40 -6.21 4.64
N TYR A 18 3.18 -6.31 5.72
CA TYR A 18 4.40 -5.53 5.91
C TYR A 18 5.45 -5.86 4.84
N ASP A 19 5.80 -7.13 4.65
CA ASP A 19 6.79 -7.56 3.65
C ASP A 19 6.33 -7.20 2.23
N LEU A 20 5.02 -7.35 1.96
CA LEU A 20 4.44 -6.98 0.68
C LEU A 20 4.52 -5.47 0.42
N ALA A 21 4.21 -4.65 1.43
CA ALA A 21 4.31 -3.19 1.34
C ALA A 21 5.75 -2.72 1.17
N LYS A 22 6.70 -3.33 1.89
CA LYS A 22 8.14 -3.08 1.71
C LYS A 22 8.58 -3.36 0.28
N ARG A 23 8.10 -4.44 -0.33
CA ARG A 23 8.48 -4.80 -1.70
C ARG A 23 7.83 -3.92 -2.77
N LEU A 24 6.56 -3.57 -2.60
CA LEU A 24 5.76 -2.94 -3.66
C LEU A 24 5.54 -1.43 -3.50
N ALA A 25 5.49 -0.93 -2.26
CA ALA A 25 5.12 0.45 -1.96
C ALA A 25 6.31 1.29 -1.47
N GLU A 26 7.20 0.73 -0.65
CA GLU A 26 8.33 1.48 -0.08
C GLU A 26 9.22 2.17 -1.13
N PRO A 27 9.56 1.56 -2.28
CA PRO A 27 10.36 2.25 -3.31
C PRO A 27 9.76 3.57 -3.78
N TYR A 28 8.42 3.65 -3.91
CA TYR A 28 7.74 4.89 -4.26
C TYR A 28 7.90 5.94 -3.15
N PHE A 29 7.72 5.54 -1.91
CA PHE A 29 7.82 6.43 -0.75
C PHE A 29 9.25 6.92 -0.52
N ASP A 30 10.24 6.07 -0.74
CA ASP A 30 11.67 6.42 -0.71
C ASP A 30 12.02 7.46 -1.79
N GLU A 31 11.55 7.26 -3.03
CA GLU A 31 11.70 8.24 -4.12
C GLU A 31 11.06 9.58 -3.77
N GLN A 32 9.88 9.54 -3.12
CA GLN A 32 9.22 10.75 -2.65
C GLN A 32 9.86 11.34 -1.40
N GLN A 33 10.78 10.64 -0.72
CA GLN A 33 11.32 11.03 0.59
C GLN A 33 10.21 11.22 1.64
N ILE A 34 9.20 10.34 1.63
CA ILE A 34 8.10 10.34 2.61
C ILE A 34 8.15 9.00 3.34
N PRO A 35 8.34 8.95 4.68
CA PRO A 35 8.35 7.67 5.40
C PRO A 35 7.02 6.92 5.25
N MET A 36 7.08 5.65 4.84
CA MET A 36 5.90 4.77 4.85
C MET A 36 5.54 4.41 6.30
N ILE A 37 4.27 4.60 6.67
CA ILE A 37 3.80 4.43 8.05
C ILE A 37 2.85 3.25 8.24
N GLY A 38 2.28 2.71 7.17
CA GLY A 38 1.35 1.58 7.25
C GLY A 38 0.82 1.17 5.89
N ALA A 39 0.19 0.00 5.84
CA ALA A 39 -0.47 -0.52 4.66
C ALA A 39 -1.63 -1.45 5.02
N THR A 40 -2.59 -1.60 4.10
CA THR A 40 -3.67 -2.57 4.25
C THR A 40 -4.13 -3.11 2.90
N ILE A 41 -4.65 -4.35 2.88
CA ILE A 41 -5.24 -4.96 1.70
C ILE A 41 -6.76 -4.88 1.74
N VAL A 42 -7.36 -4.21 0.76
CA VAL A 42 -8.81 -4.12 0.59
C VAL A 42 -9.18 -4.53 -0.83
N ASP A 43 -10.07 -5.52 -0.96
CA ASP A 43 -10.60 -6.03 -2.24
C ASP A 43 -9.53 -6.40 -3.29
N GLY A 44 -8.38 -6.92 -2.84
CA GLY A 44 -7.29 -7.33 -3.72
C GLY A 44 -6.37 -6.19 -4.16
N TYR A 45 -6.52 -5.00 -3.58
CA TYR A 45 -5.60 -3.88 -3.73
C TYR A 45 -4.82 -3.67 -2.44
N LEU A 46 -3.54 -3.37 -2.55
CA LEU A 46 -2.74 -2.89 -1.43
C LEU A 46 -2.83 -1.36 -1.41
N TYR A 47 -3.25 -0.82 -0.29
CA TYR A 47 -3.17 0.61 0.00
C TYR A 47 -2.02 0.82 0.97
N ALA A 48 -1.10 1.73 0.64
CA ALA A 48 0.03 2.05 1.51
C ALA A 48 0.06 3.55 1.74
N LYS A 49 0.33 3.96 2.99
CA LYS A 49 0.35 5.36 3.40
C LYS A 49 1.75 5.77 3.80
N GLY A 50 2.17 6.92 3.30
CA GLY A 50 3.34 7.65 3.76
C GLY A 50 2.96 8.97 4.43
N GLU A 51 3.72 9.37 5.43
CA GLU A 51 3.53 10.63 6.15
C GLU A 51 4.87 11.17 6.67
N ASP A 52 5.21 12.38 6.24
CA ASP A 52 6.27 13.22 6.84
C ASP A 52 5.61 14.38 7.58
N ARG A 53 5.87 14.43 8.90
CA ARG A 53 5.35 15.44 9.82
C ARG A 53 6.22 16.69 9.90
N GLY A 54 7.31 16.78 9.11
CA GLY A 54 8.10 17.99 8.92
C GLY A 54 7.31 19.15 8.28
N PHE A 55 7.93 20.32 8.14
CA PHE A 55 7.36 21.47 7.44
C PHE A 55 8.09 21.71 6.11
N PRO A 56 7.40 21.71 4.96
CA PRO A 56 5.96 21.50 4.79
C PRO A 56 5.54 20.03 5.02
N HIS A 57 4.36 19.83 5.62
CA HIS A 57 3.81 18.49 5.83
C HIS A 57 3.58 17.78 4.50
N ARG A 58 3.99 16.50 4.40
CA ARG A 58 3.77 15.68 3.21
C ARG A 58 3.09 14.39 3.59
N SER A 59 2.07 14.00 2.83
CA SER A 59 1.42 12.70 2.98
C SER A 59 0.88 12.25 1.64
N ASP A 60 0.94 10.95 1.41
CA ASP A 60 0.31 10.32 0.27
C ASP A 60 -0.19 8.93 0.66
N VAL A 61 -1.24 8.50 -0.02
CA VAL A 61 -1.70 7.11 -0.02
C VAL A 61 -1.69 6.63 -1.47
N ILE A 62 -0.99 5.53 -1.71
CA ILE A 62 -0.97 4.88 -3.03
C ILE A 62 -1.83 3.62 -3.00
N LYS A 63 -2.46 3.34 -4.14
CA LYS A 63 -3.20 2.11 -4.41
C LYS A 63 -2.45 1.27 -5.43
N ILE A 64 -2.22 0.02 -5.09
CA ILE A 64 -1.49 -0.95 -5.91
C ILE A 64 -2.43 -2.09 -6.27
N ASP A 65 -2.56 -2.36 -7.58
CA ASP A 65 -3.22 -3.55 -8.10
C ASP A 65 -2.29 -4.74 -7.88
N LEU A 66 -2.61 -5.60 -6.91
CA LEU A 66 -1.76 -6.74 -6.58
C LEU A 66 -1.66 -7.73 -7.75
N SER A 67 -2.68 -7.82 -8.62
CA SER A 67 -2.66 -8.74 -9.77
C SER A 67 -1.60 -8.39 -10.82
N LYS A 68 -1.25 -7.11 -10.88
CA LYS A 68 -0.25 -6.57 -11.81
C LYS A 68 1.01 -6.12 -11.09
N GLU A 69 0.98 -6.05 -9.76
CA GLU A 69 2.01 -5.47 -8.90
C GLU A 69 2.39 -4.04 -9.35
N LYS A 70 1.37 -3.20 -9.63
CA LYS A 70 1.55 -1.83 -10.13
C LYS A 70 0.75 -0.83 -9.33
N ILE A 71 1.36 0.34 -9.08
CA ILE A 71 0.65 1.53 -8.60
C ILE A 71 -0.33 1.96 -9.69
N ILE A 72 -1.59 2.10 -9.32
CA ILE A 72 -2.68 2.51 -10.23
C ILE A 72 -3.29 3.85 -9.84
N GLU A 73 -3.05 4.33 -8.61
CA GLU A 73 -3.57 5.60 -8.13
C GLU A 73 -2.71 6.11 -6.96
N SER A 74 -2.55 7.44 -6.90
CA SER A 74 -1.99 8.19 -5.76
C SER A 74 -3.04 9.22 -5.37
N TYR A 75 -3.36 9.30 -4.09
CA TYR A 75 -4.44 10.16 -3.57
C TYR A 75 -3.92 11.49 -3.02
N GLY A 76 -2.62 11.64 -2.79
CA GLY A 76 -2.06 12.71 -1.98
C GLY A 76 -2.55 12.67 -0.54
N ALA A 77 -2.55 13.83 0.13
CA ALA A 77 -2.90 13.93 1.54
C ALA A 77 -4.40 13.72 1.85
N ARG A 78 -5.27 13.74 0.83
CA ARG A 78 -6.74 13.67 0.98
C ARG A 78 -7.36 12.93 -0.20
N GLY A 79 -8.43 12.19 0.02
CA GLY A 79 -9.23 11.59 -1.06
C GLY A 79 -9.09 10.07 -1.18
N CYS A 80 -8.20 9.44 -0.40
CA CYS A 80 -8.23 8.00 -0.26
C CYS A 80 -9.49 7.58 0.53
N PRO A 81 -10.30 6.62 0.05
CA PRO A 81 -11.46 6.10 0.77
C PRO A 81 -11.07 5.16 1.92
N VAL A 82 -9.80 4.75 1.99
CA VAL A 82 -9.28 3.82 3.00
C VAL A 82 -8.49 4.60 4.04
N THR A 83 -8.83 4.39 5.31
CA THR A 83 -8.08 4.96 6.44
C THR A 83 -6.99 4.00 6.87
N ILE A 84 -5.74 4.49 6.91
CA ILE A 84 -4.57 3.72 7.36
C ILE A 84 -3.94 4.46 8.54
N TYR A 85 -3.80 3.75 9.66
CA TYR A 85 -3.15 4.25 10.87
C TYR A 85 -1.65 3.93 10.89
N ILE A 86 -0.90 4.69 11.69
CA ILE A 86 0.53 4.44 11.90
C ILE A 86 0.71 3.05 12.52
N GLY A 87 1.60 2.26 11.93
CA GLY A 87 1.91 0.90 12.35
C GLY A 87 0.90 -0.16 11.89
N GLN A 88 -0.13 0.21 11.13
CA GLN A 88 -1.11 -0.74 10.61
C GLN A 88 -0.53 -1.51 9.41
N TYR A 89 -0.58 -2.84 9.49
CA TYR A 89 -0.18 -3.76 8.42
C TYR A 89 -1.14 -4.97 8.40
N GLU A 90 -2.24 -4.86 7.68
CA GLU A 90 -3.39 -5.79 7.73
C GLU A 90 -3.95 -6.21 6.37
#